data_AF-A0A7S3EB48-F1
#
_entry.id   AF-A0A7S3EB48-F1
#
_cell.length_a   1.000
_cell.length_b   1.000
_cell.length_c   1.000
_cell.angle_alpha   90.00
_cell.angle_beta   90.00
_cell.angle_gamma   90.00
#
_symmetry.space_group_name_H-M   'P 1'
#
loop_
_entity.id
_entity.type
_entity.pdbx_description
1 polymer ?
#
loop_
_entity_poly.entity_id
_entity_poly.type
_entity_poly.pdbx_seq_one_letter_code
_entity_poly.pdbx_strand_id
1 'polypeptide(L)'
;MMDDAVEDMTDGTETILGVVDMRGFAMKNSDVKLAQLLVDVFFTYYPRRLSELLVVDAPLVFQPMWQVIKPLLKKYSALVRFVRKDQLTEHFDGASAKRFMADFD
;
A
#
# COMPACT_ATOMS: atom_id res chain seq x y z
N MET A 1 2.12 -11.87 -10.73
CA MET A 1 1.38 -10.90 -9.88
C MET A 1 1.73 -9.47 -10.24
N MET A 2 2.96 -8.97 -10.02
CA MET A 2 3.32 -7.60 -10.42
C MET A 2 3.48 -7.44 -11.94
N ASP A 3 4.07 -8.43 -12.62
CA ASP A 3 4.21 -8.41 -14.08
C ASP A 3 2.83 -8.45 -14.77
N ASP A 4 1.95 -9.35 -14.36
CA ASP A 4 0.56 -9.39 -14.86
C ASP A 4 -0.18 -8.07 -14.58
N ALA A 5 -0.02 -7.49 -13.38
CA ALA A 5 -0.65 -6.21 -13.05
C ALA A 5 -0.12 -5.04 -13.88
N VAL A 6 1.13 -5.13 -14.36
CA VAL A 6 1.74 -4.18 -15.28
C VAL A 6 1.23 -4.37 -16.70
N GLU A 7 1.01 -5.61 -17.12
CA GLU A 7 0.46 -5.94 -18.44
C GLU A 7 -1.02 -5.56 -18.57
N ASP A 8 -1.77 -5.64 -17.47
CA ASP A 8 -3.20 -5.27 -17.41
C ASP A 8 -3.43 -3.75 -17.30
N MET A 9 -2.37 -2.93 -17.26
CA MET A 9 -2.52 -1.47 -17.20
C MET A 9 -3.10 -0.94 -18.51
N THR A 10 -4.22 -0.22 -18.43
CA THR A 10 -4.81 0.46 -19.59
C THR A 10 -3.86 1.52 -20.15
N ASP A 11 -3.89 1.74 -21.47
CA ASP A 11 -3.09 2.78 -22.13
C ASP A 11 -3.23 4.14 -21.42
N GLY A 12 -2.12 4.67 -20.93
CA GLY A 12 -2.03 5.94 -20.20
C GLY A 12 -2.01 5.84 -18.67
N THR A 13 -2.16 4.65 -18.08
CA THR A 13 -1.94 4.44 -16.63
C THR A 13 -0.47 4.07 -16.40
N GLU A 14 0.28 4.95 -15.75
CA GLU A 14 1.72 4.75 -15.51
C GLU A 14 2.05 4.34 -14.06
N THR A 15 1.07 4.42 -13.16
CA THR A 15 1.27 4.18 -11.72
C THR A 15 0.16 3.32 -11.10
N ILE A 16 0.51 2.67 -9.99
CA ILE A 16 -0.28 1.74 -9.21
C ILE A 16 -0.45 2.34 -7.82
N LEU A 17 -1.66 2.23 -7.28
CA LEU A 17 -2.00 2.56 -5.90
C LEU A 17 -1.94 1.28 -5.07
N GLY A 18 -1.08 1.24 -4.04
CA GLY A 18 -1.00 0.13 -3.11
C GLY A 18 -1.96 0.31 -1.94
N VAL A 19 -2.66 -0.77 -1.53
CA VAL A 19 -3.53 -0.76 -0.34
C VAL A 19 -3.12 -1.89 0.60
N VAL A 20 -2.89 -1.55 1.86
CA VAL A 20 -2.56 -2.48 2.95
C VAL A 20 -3.62 -2.35 4.03
N ASP A 21 -4.46 -3.37 4.16
CA ASP A 21 -5.46 -3.45 5.22
C ASP A 21 -4.83 -3.88 6.55
N MET A 22 -5.00 -3.06 7.58
CA MET A 22 -4.47 -3.32 8.92
C MET A 22 -5.56 -3.70 9.93
N ARG A 23 -6.82 -3.84 9.50
CA ARG A 23 -7.90 -4.32 10.37
C ARG A 23 -7.52 -5.71 10.92
N GLY A 24 -7.58 -5.86 12.25
CA GLY A 24 -7.19 -7.10 12.93
C GLY A 24 -5.68 -7.32 13.08
N PHE A 25 -4.85 -6.35 12.71
CA PHE A 25 -3.40 -6.42 12.93
C PHE A 25 -3.07 -6.58 14.43
N ALA A 26 -2.15 -7.49 14.73
CA ALA A 26 -1.60 -7.71 16.06
C ALA A 26 -0.10 -7.99 15.98
N MET A 27 0.66 -7.54 16.98
CA MET A 27 2.13 -7.70 17.03
C MET A 27 2.60 -9.15 16.92
N LYS A 28 1.79 -10.11 17.40
CA LYS A 28 2.10 -11.54 17.31
C LYS A 28 2.16 -12.08 15.87
N ASN A 29 1.52 -11.38 14.92
CA ASN A 29 1.43 -11.79 13.52
C ASN A 29 2.26 -10.87 12.61
N SER A 30 3.18 -10.10 13.17
CA SER A 30 3.88 -9.07 12.41
C SER A 30 5.19 -9.59 11.85
N ASP A 31 5.28 -9.66 10.52
CA ASP A 31 6.47 -10.12 9.81
C ASP A 31 7.21 -8.95 9.17
N VAL A 32 8.31 -8.54 9.81
CA VAL A 32 9.19 -7.47 9.32
C VAL A 32 9.88 -7.86 8.01
N LYS A 33 10.11 -9.16 7.75
CA LYS A 33 10.70 -9.63 6.49
C LYS A 33 9.70 -9.53 5.35
N LEU A 34 8.42 -9.80 5.60
CA LEU A 34 7.37 -9.57 4.61
C LEU A 34 7.27 -8.07 4.28
N ALA A 35 7.32 -7.20 5.29
CA ALA A 35 7.35 -5.75 5.05
C ALA A 35 8.57 -5.34 4.22
N GLN A 36 9.76 -5.88 4.52
CA GLN A 36 10.98 -5.64 3.74
C GLN A 36 10.85 -6.12 2.29
N LEU A 37 10.29 -7.30 2.07
CA LEU A 37 10.05 -7.83 0.72
C LEU A 37 9.12 -6.89 -0.07
N LEU A 38 8.04 -6.40 0.55
CA LEU A 38 7.14 -5.44 -0.09
C LEU A 38 7.86 -4.13 -0.43
N VAL A 39 8.72 -3.64 0.47
CA VAL A 39 9.57 -2.48 0.19
C VAL A 39 10.46 -2.74 -1.02
N ASP A 40 11.12 -3.89 -1.10
CA ASP A 40 11.99 -4.22 -2.21
C ASP A 40 11.23 -4.34 -3.54
N VAL A 41 10.08 -5.01 -3.55
CA VAL A 41 9.24 -5.12 -4.76
C VAL A 41 8.90 -3.75 -5.33
N PHE A 42 8.31 -2.86 -4.54
CA PHE A 42 7.85 -1.57 -5.06
C PHE A 42 8.97 -0.56 -5.30
N PHE A 43 10.02 -0.57 -4.48
CA PHE A 43 11.01 0.51 -4.48
C PHE A 43 12.35 0.12 -5.09
N THR A 44 12.62 -1.17 -5.25
CA THR A 44 13.83 -1.69 -5.89
C THR A 44 13.52 -2.25 -7.28
N TYR A 45 12.48 -3.09 -7.42
CA TYR A 45 12.18 -3.76 -8.70
C TYR A 45 11.29 -2.94 -9.65
N TYR A 46 10.28 -2.24 -9.12
CA TYR A 46 9.36 -1.40 -9.93
C TYR A 46 9.38 0.08 -9.53
N PRO A 47 10.57 0.71 -9.47
CA PRO A 47 10.69 2.09 -9.03
C PRO A 47 9.87 3.03 -9.92
N ARG A 48 9.21 4.02 -9.30
CA ARG A 48 8.34 5.04 -9.94
C ARG A 48 6.99 4.53 -10.44
N ARG A 49 6.66 3.25 -10.29
CA ARG A 49 5.33 2.74 -10.59
C ARG A 49 4.36 2.88 -9.43
N LEU A 50 4.81 3.16 -8.21
CA LEU A 50 3.91 3.36 -7.07
C LEU A 50 3.58 4.84 -6.92
N SER A 51 2.30 5.20 -7.01
CA SER A 51 1.82 6.56 -6.75
C SER A 51 1.72 6.83 -5.25
N GLU A 52 0.95 6.00 -4.54
CA GLU A 52 0.81 6.03 -3.08
C GLU A 52 0.68 4.62 -2.49
N LEU A 53 0.98 4.49 -1.20
CA LEU A 53 0.71 3.30 -0.40
C LEU A 53 -0.24 3.67 0.74
N LEU A 54 -1.48 3.21 0.65
CA LEU A 54 -2.53 3.45 1.64
C LEU A 54 -2.47 2.36 2.71
N VAL A 55 -2.14 2.75 3.94
CA VAL A 55 -2.18 1.88 5.12
C VAL A 55 -3.50 2.16 5.84
N VAL A 56 -4.45 1.25 5.70
CA VAL A 56 -5.85 1.43 6.09
C VAL A 56 -6.08 0.96 7.51
N ASP A 57 -6.72 1.79 8.33
CA ASP A 57 -7.13 1.47 9.71
C ASP A 57 -6.00 0.91 10.58
N ALA A 58 -4.79 1.47 10.43
CA ALA A 58 -3.63 1.05 11.21
C ALA A 58 -3.86 1.24 12.71
N PRO A 59 -3.83 0.16 13.53
CA PRO A 59 -4.00 0.28 14.97
C PRO A 59 -2.77 0.95 15.60
N LEU A 60 -2.95 1.62 16.74
CA LEU A 60 -1.84 2.27 17.45
C LEU A 60 -0.67 1.34 17.76
N VAL A 61 -0.96 0.05 17.99
CA VAL A 61 0.06 -0.98 18.23
C VAL A 61 1.02 -1.17 17.04
N PHE A 62 0.67 -0.71 15.84
CA PHE A 62 1.56 -0.73 14.67
C PHE A 62 2.69 0.31 14.75
N GLN A 63 2.56 1.36 15.57
CA GLN A 63 3.53 2.46 15.59
C GLN A 63 5.00 2.02 15.80
N PRO A 64 5.35 1.11 16.72
CA PRO A 64 6.73 0.66 16.89
C PRO A 64 7.27 -0.05 15.64
N MET A 65 6.43 -0.82 14.96
CA MET A 65 6.79 -1.48 13.70
C MET A 65 7.02 -0.45 12.59
N TRP A 66 6.16 0.57 12.51
CA TRP A 66 6.34 1.65 11.55
C TRP A 66 7.66 2.41 11.75
N GLN A 67 8.10 2.61 13.00
CA GLN A 67 9.41 3.21 13.29
C GLN A 67 10.59 2.38 12.75
N VAL A 68 10.43 1.06 12.63
CA VAL A 68 11.43 0.16 12.03
C VAL A 68 11.35 0.14 10.51
N ILE A 69 10.14 0.16 9.93
CA ILE A 69 9.92 0.09 8.48
C ILE A 69 10.25 1.44 7.81
N LYS A 70 9.84 2.56 8.40
CA LYS A 70 9.96 3.90 7.80
C LYS A 70 11.38 4.25 7.33
N PRO A 71 12.46 3.96 8.10
CA PRO A 71 13.83 4.18 7.63
C PRO A 71 14.20 3.36 6.37
N LEU A 72 13.67 2.14 6.25
CA LEU A 72 13.95 1.25 5.11
C LEU A 72 13.37 1.80 3.80
N LEU A 73 12.25 2.52 3.90
CA LEU A 73 11.60 3.19 2.78
C LEU A 73 12.36 4.43 2.26
N LYS A 74 13.31 4.98 3.03
CA LYS A 74 14.07 6.20 2.67
C LYS A 74 13.13 7.32 2.17
N LYS A 75 13.38 7.89 0.99
CA LYS A 75 12.57 8.94 0.37
C LYS A 75 11.14 8.50 0.03
N TYR A 76 10.92 7.20 -0.17
CA TYR A 76 9.61 6.67 -0.56
C TYR A 76 8.62 6.60 0.62
N SER A 77 9.09 6.81 1.86
CA SER A 77 8.21 6.98 3.01
C SER A 77 7.23 8.15 2.82
N ALA A 78 7.54 9.11 1.95
CA ALA A 78 6.65 10.21 1.57
C ALA A 78 5.43 9.79 0.74
N LEU A 79 5.43 8.57 0.18
CA LEU A 79 4.29 8.02 -0.59
C LEU A 79 3.29 7.28 0.31
N VAL A 80 3.65 7.02 1.57
CA VAL A 80 2.78 6.31 2.51
C VAL A 80 1.73 7.26 3.08
N ARG A 81 0.47 6.82 3.08
CA ARG A 81 -0.68 7.52 3.67
C ARG A 81 -1.34 6.61 4.67
N PHE A 82 -1.55 7.11 5.88
CA PHE A 82 -2.39 6.43 6.86
C PHE A 82 -3.81 6.97 6.70
N VAL A 83 -4.72 6.09 6.35
CA VAL A 83 -6.11 6.45 6.03
C VAL A 83 -7.06 5.54 6.79
N ARG A 84 -8.30 6.00 6.98
CA ARG A 84 -9.39 5.13 7.41
C ARG A 84 -10.07 4.49 6.20
N LYS A 85 -10.80 3.40 6.40
CA LYS A 85 -11.55 2.76 5.31
C LYS A 85 -12.50 3.73 4.59
N ASP A 86 -13.18 4.60 5.33
CA ASP A 86 -14.11 5.60 4.79
C ASP A 86 -13.44 6.68 3.91
N GLN A 87 -12.10 6.78 3.95
CA GLN A 87 -11.31 7.73 3.18
C GLN A 87 -10.70 7.10 1.92
N LEU A 88 -10.80 5.78 1.73
CA LEU A 88 -10.17 5.10 0.60
C LEU A 88 -10.58 5.69 -0.75
N THR A 89 -11.88 5.97 -0.91
CA THR A 89 -12.44 6.49 -2.16
C THR A 89 -11.90 7.85 -2.58
N GLU A 90 -11.30 8.61 -1.66
CA GLU A 90 -10.67 9.91 -1.96
C GLU A 90 -9.40 9.76 -2.82
N HIS A 91 -8.80 8.57 -2.87
CA HIS A 91 -7.55 8.27 -3.57
C HIS A 91 -7.74 7.53 -4.91
N PHE A 92 -8.96 7.09 -5.22
CA PHE A 92 -9.28 6.40 -6.47
C PHE A 92 -9.95 7.34 -7.47
N ASP A 93 -9.83 7.04 -8.76
CA ASP A 93 -10.81 7.53 -9.72
C ASP A 93 -12.20 6.92 -9.40
N GLY A 94 -13.27 7.64 -9.78
CA GLY A 94 -14.64 7.27 -9.37
C GLY A 94 -15.12 5.90 -9.85
N ALA A 95 -14.58 5.37 -10.96
CA ALA A 95 -14.97 4.06 -11.49
C ALA A 95 -14.23 2.92 -10.76
N SER A 96 -12.94 3.09 -10.54
CA SER A 96 -12.07 2.16 -9.81
C SER A 96 -12.45 2.06 -8.34
N ALA A 97 -12.86 3.18 -7.72
CA ALA A 97 -13.30 3.24 -6.33
C ALA A 97 -14.42 2.24 -6.03
N LYS A 98 -15.47 2.22 -6.87
CA LYS A 98 -16.64 1.38 -6.65
C LYS A 98 -16.32 -0.12 -6.76
N ARG A 99 -15.50 -0.49 -7.73
CA ARG A 99 -15.07 -1.89 -7.91
C ARG A 99 -14.20 -2.34 -6.73
N PHE A 100 -13.19 -1.56 -6.38
CA PHE A 100 -12.29 -1.89 -5.28
C PHE A 100 -13.05 -2.01 -3.95
N MET A 101 -13.97 -1.08 -3.67
CA MET A 101 -14.79 -1.14 -2.44
C MET A 101 -15.73 -2.33 -2.38
N ALA A 102 -16.13 -2.93 -3.50
CA ALA A 102 -16.92 -4.16 -3.50
C ALA A 102 -16.09 -5.39 -3.09
N ASP A 103 -14.78 -5.40 -3.43
CA ASP A 103 -13.86 -6.50 -3.14
C ASP A 103 -13.12 -6.35 -1.80
N PHE A 104 -13.10 -5.13 -1.22
CA PHE A 104 -12.35 -4.80 0.00
C PHE A 104 -13.11 -5.02 1.32
N ASP A 105 -14.42 -5.33 1.25
CA ASP A 105 -15.24 -5.70 2.40
C ASP A 105 -15.21 -7.21 2.70
#